data_AF-A0A7W3UGL6-F1
#
_entry.id   AF-A0A7W3UGL6-F1
#
_cell.length_a   1.000
_cell.length_b   1.000
_cell.length_c   1.000
_cell.angle_alpha   90.00
_cell.angle_beta   90.00
_cell.angle_gamma   90.00
#
_symmetry.space_group_name_H-M   'P 1'
#
loop_
_entity.id
_entity.type
_entity.pdbx_description
1 polymer ?
#
loop_
_entity_poly.entity_id
_entity_poly.type
_entity_poly.pdbx_seq_one_letter_code
_entity_poly.pdbx_strand_id
1 'polypeptide(L)'
;ALTEALVDSLALTEALVDSLALTEAEVDSLALTEALVDSLALTEALVDSLALTEALVDSLALTEAEVDSDALTEALVDSLALTEALVDSLPLTDAEVDSLALTEAEVDSDALTDALVDSLALTEALVDSLALTEAEVDSLALTDAE
;
A
#
# COMPACT_ATOMS: atom_id res chain seq x y z
N ALA A 1 11.15 -9.03 10.70
CA ALA A 1 12.03 -8.11 9.97
C ALA A 1 12.99 -8.91 9.09
N LEU A 2 13.16 -8.53 7.83
CA LEU A 2 14.24 -8.96 6.95
C LEU A 2 15.04 -7.73 6.52
N THR A 3 16.36 -7.87 6.49
CA THR A 3 17.29 -6.78 6.16
C THR A 3 18.33 -7.30 5.20
N GLU A 4 18.68 -6.54 4.16
CA GLU A 4 19.63 -6.95 3.11
C GLU A 4 19.24 -8.30 2.50
N ALA A 5 17.97 -8.44 2.10
CA ALA A 5 17.38 -9.73 1.72
C ALA A 5 16.95 -9.74 0.26
N LEU A 6 17.20 -10.87 -0.42
CA LEU A 6 16.64 -11.20 -1.73
C LEU A 6 15.62 -12.33 -1.53
N VAL A 7 14.36 -12.08 -1.86
CA VAL A 7 13.25 -13.00 -1.55
C VAL A 7 12.37 -13.21 -2.78
N ASP A 8 12.50 -14.38 -3.42
CA ASP A 8 11.63 -14.75 -4.56
C ASP A 8 10.13 -14.73 -4.18
N SER A 9 9.79 -15.11 -2.94
CA SER A 9 8.40 -15.07 -2.49
C SER A 9 8.30 -15.11 -0.97
N LEU A 10 7.51 -14.20 -0.41
CA LEU A 10 7.09 -14.20 0.99
C LEU A 10 5.56 -14.24 1.04
N ALA A 11 5.01 -15.38 1.46
CA ALA A 11 3.56 -15.56 1.59
C ALA A 11 3.20 -15.86 3.05
N LEU A 12 2.26 -15.10 3.58
CA LEU A 12 1.66 -15.31 4.90
C LEU A 12 0.17 -15.56 4.73
N THR A 13 -0.28 -16.74 5.15
CA THR A 13 -1.68 -17.18 5.05
C THR A 13 -2.18 -17.54 6.44
N GLU A 14 -3.39 -17.09 6.81
CA GLU A 14 -3.99 -17.32 8.13
C GLU A 14 -3.03 -16.91 9.27
N ALA A 15 -2.39 -15.74 9.11
CA ALA A 15 -1.28 -15.32 9.96
C ALA A 15 -1.67 -14.16 10.90
N LEU A 16 -1.09 -14.16 12.10
CA LEU A 16 -1.11 -13.02 13.03
C LEU A 16 0.32 -12.48 13.14
N VAL A 17 0.54 -11.22 12.77
CA VAL A 17 1.87 -10.63 12.69
C VAL A 17 1.89 -9.27 13.38
N ASP A 18 2.53 -9.23 14.55
CA ASP A 18 2.74 -7.96 15.27
C ASP A 18 3.58 -6.96 14.46
N SER A 19 4.56 -7.43 13.69
CA SER A 19 5.34 -6.57 12.79
C SER A 19 6.07 -7.34 11.70
N LEU A 20 5.94 -6.86 10.47
CA LEU A 20 6.76 -7.25 9.33
C LEU A 20 7.47 -6.01 8.80
N ALA A 21 8.80 -6.01 8.90
CA ALA A 21 9.63 -4.94 8.35
C ALA A 21 10.56 -5.52 7.30
N LEU A 22 10.65 -4.87 6.15
CA LEU A 22 11.57 -5.18 5.06
C LEU A 22 12.43 -3.94 4.82
N THR A 23 13.74 -4.08 5.03
CA THR A 23 14.69 -2.97 4.92
C THR A 23 15.80 -3.36 3.96
N GLU A 24 16.09 -2.52 2.96
CA GLU A 24 17.11 -2.84 1.94
C GLU A 24 16.84 -4.23 1.33
N ALA A 25 15.62 -4.47 0.86
CA ALA A 25 15.16 -5.78 0.43
C ALA A 25 14.61 -5.75 -1.00
N GLU A 26 14.89 -6.81 -1.77
CA GLU A 26 14.30 -7.06 -3.09
C GLU A 26 13.37 -8.28 -2.96
N VAL A 27 12.09 -8.10 -3.31
CA VAL A 27 11.05 -9.13 -3.14
C VAL A 27 10.19 -9.25 -4.40
N ASP A 28 10.30 -10.36 -5.13
CA ASP A 28 9.49 -10.56 -6.34
C ASP A 28 7.98 -10.70 -6.01
N SER A 29 7.64 -11.23 -4.82
CA SER A 29 6.24 -11.36 -4.41
C SER A 29 6.08 -11.39 -2.90
N LEU A 30 5.28 -10.46 -2.37
CA LEU A 30 4.81 -10.42 -0.99
C LEU A 30 3.29 -10.55 -0.97
N ALA A 31 2.78 -11.66 -0.43
CA ALA A 31 1.35 -11.93 -0.36
C ALA A 31 0.90 -12.13 1.09
N LEU A 32 -0.08 -11.35 1.53
CA LEU A 32 -0.77 -11.51 2.81
C LEU A 32 -2.22 -11.92 2.53
N THR A 33 -2.60 -13.14 2.93
CA THR A 33 -3.94 -13.69 2.70
C THR A 33 -4.56 -14.10 4.02
N GLU A 34 -5.77 -13.63 4.32
CA GLU A 34 -6.45 -13.92 5.60
C GLU A 34 -5.54 -13.58 6.80
N ALA A 35 -4.83 -12.45 6.73
CA ALA A 35 -3.80 -12.07 7.69
C ALA A 35 -4.23 -10.86 8.54
N LEU A 36 -3.85 -10.87 9.81
CA LEU A 36 -3.93 -9.70 10.69
C LEU A 36 -2.52 -9.18 10.97
N VAL A 37 -2.24 -7.95 10.57
CA VAL A 37 -0.90 -7.35 10.68
C VAL A 37 -0.97 -5.99 11.36
N ASP A 38 -0.40 -5.86 12.56
CA ASP A 38 -0.38 -4.57 13.28
C ASP A 38 0.53 -3.55 12.56
N SER A 39 1.62 -4.02 11.93
CA SER A 39 2.52 -3.14 11.18
C SER A 39 3.27 -3.85 10.07
N LEU A 40 3.14 -3.33 8.85
CA LEU A 40 3.93 -3.67 7.68
C LEU A 40 4.72 -2.43 7.23
N ALA A 41 6.05 -2.53 7.23
CA ALA A 41 6.94 -1.45 6.82
C ALA A 41 7.90 -1.94 5.73
N LEU A 42 7.95 -1.20 4.62
CA LEU A 42 8.89 -1.37 3.52
C LEU A 42 9.76 -0.11 3.49
N THR A 43 11.05 -0.27 3.69
CA THR A 43 12.02 0.83 3.74
C THR A 43 13.18 0.54 2.81
N GLU A 44 13.46 1.41 1.85
CA GLU A 44 14.51 1.17 0.85
C GLU A 44 14.31 -0.20 0.17
N ALA A 45 13.08 -0.52 -0.21
CA ALA A 45 12.68 -1.84 -0.70
C ALA A 45 12.18 -1.79 -2.14
N LEU A 46 12.51 -2.82 -2.92
CA LEU A 46 12.00 -3.06 -4.26
C LEU A 46 11.06 -4.25 -4.21
N VAL A 47 9.80 -4.07 -4.62
CA VAL A 47 8.79 -5.13 -4.57
C VAL A 47 8.02 -5.21 -5.90
N ASP A 48 8.19 -6.29 -6.65
CA ASP A 48 7.47 -6.45 -7.92
C ASP A 48 5.95 -6.65 -7.70
N SER A 49 5.56 -7.27 -6.58
CA SER A 49 4.14 -7.45 -6.26
C SER A 49 3.90 -7.55 -4.76
N LEU A 50 3.16 -6.58 -4.23
CA LEU A 50 2.54 -6.61 -2.92
C LEU A 50 1.03 -6.88 -3.09
N ALA A 51 0.53 -7.91 -2.42
CA ALA A 51 -0.89 -8.28 -2.47
C ALA A 51 -1.45 -8.50 -1.07
N LEU A 52 -2.46 -7.72 -0.71
CA LEU A 52 -3.28 -7.90 0.48
C LEU A 52 -4.65 -8.45 0.07
N THR A 53 -4.98 -9.65 0.52
CA THR A 53 -6.25 -10.31 0.20
C THR A 53 -6.93 -10.77 1.48
N GLU A 54 -8.15 -10.30 1.72
CA GLU A 54 -8.88 -10.63 2.96
C GLU A 54 -8.04 -10.30 4.22
N ALA A 55 -7.28 -9.20 4.19
CA ALA A 55 -6.30 -8.84 5.21
C ALA A 55 -6.75 -7.61 6.02
N LEU A 56 -6.42 -7.60 7.31
CA LEU A 56 -6.55 -6.43 8.18
C LEU A 56 -5.15 -5.93 8.52
N VAL A 57 -4.86 -4.66 8.21
CA VAL A 57 -3.56 -4.05 8.44
C VAL A 57 -3.72 -2.72 9.18
N ASP A 58 -3.26 -2.63 10.42
CA ASP A 58 -3.37 -1.39 11.21
C ASP A 58 -2.43 -0.29 10.66
N SER A 59 -1.25 -0.67 10.14
CA SER A 59 -0.34 0.27 9.49
C SER A 59 0.46 -0.36 8.36
N LEU A 60 0.38 0.24 7.18
CA LEU A 60 1.20 -0.05 6.00
C LEU A 60 1.99 1.21 5.64
N ALA A 61 3.32 1.12 5.69
CA ALA A 61 4.21 2.22 5.35
C ALA A 61 5.20 1.81 4.26
N LEU A 62 5.22 2.57 3.18
CA LEU A 62 6.23 2.52 2.11
C LEU A 62 7.11 3.77 2.24
N THR A 63 8.38 3.60 2.56
CA THR A 63 9.35 4.69 2.68
C THR A 63 10.53 4.44 1.77
N GLU A 64 10.81 5.36 0.84
CA GLU A 64 11.89 5.18 -0.14
C GLU A 64 11.77 3.82 -0.87
N ALA A 65 10.55 3.41 -1.20
CA ALA A 65 10.25 2.09 -1.76
C ALA A 65 9.73 2.21 -3.19
N GLU A 66 10.06 1.23 -4.03
CA GLU A 66 9.53 1.07 -5.38
C GLU A 66 8.67 -0.20 -5.43
N VAL A 67 7.41 -0.07 -5.85
CA VAL A 67 6.46 -1.18 -5.91
C VAL A 67 5.74 -1.21 -7.27
N ASP A 68 5.97 -2.23 -8.08
CA ASP A 68 5.35 -2.34 -9.41
C ASP A 68 3.83 -2.56 -9.30
N SER A 69 3.37 -3.27 -8.26
CA SER A 69 1.94 -3.49 -8.02
C SER A 69 1.67 -3.64 -6.53
N ASP A 70 0.90 -2.73 -5.96
CA ASP A 70 0.39 -2.79 -4.59
C ASP A 70 -1.13 -2.97 -4.60
N ALA A 71 -1.60 -4.21 -4.48
CA ALA A 71 -3.00 -4.57 -4.66
C ALA A 71 -3.70 -4.86 -3.33
N LEU A 72 -4.79 -4.16 -3.07
CA LEU A 72 -5.67 -4.38 -1.93
C LEU A 72 -6.99 -4.97 -2.43
N THR A 73 -7.32 -6.18 -1.98
CA THR A 73 -8.56 -6.88 -2.34
C THR A 73 -9.26 -7.40 -1.10
N GLU A 74 -10.50 -6.96 -0.86
CA GLU A 74 -11.25 -7.31 0.36
C GLU A 74 -10.43 -7.01 1.64
N ALA A 75 -9.66 -5.92 1.62
CA ALA A 75 -8.71 -5.57 2.67
C ALA A 75 -9.19 -4.33 3.45
N LEU A 76 -8.93 -4.32 4.77
CA LEU A 76 -9.13 -3.15 5.61
C LEU A 76 -7.77 -2.63 6.09
N VAL A 77 -7.49 -1.35 5.85
CA VAL A 77 -6.23 -0.72 6.24
C VAL A 77 -6.48 0.57 7.01
N ASP A 78 -6.12 0.60 8.30
CA ASP A 78 -6.35 1.80 9.12
C ASP A 78 -5.45 2.98 8.66
N SER A 79 -4.21 2.67 8.25
CA SER A 79 -3.29 3.68 7.76
C SER A 79 -2.36 3.15 6.67
N LEU A 80 -2.45 3.76 5.49
CA LEU A 80 -1.58 3.56 4.35
C LEU A 80 -0.79 4.85 4.08
N ALA A 81 0.54 4.77 4.22
CA ALA A 81 1.43 5.91 4.03
C ALA A 81 2.50 5.59 2.98
N LEU A 82 2.57 6.41 1.94
CA LEU A 82 3.60 6.41 0.91
C LEU A 82 4.45 7.66 1.09
N THR A 83 5.73 7.49 1.41
CA THR A 83 6.69 8.58 1.62
C THR A 83 7.91 8.37 0.74
N GLU A 84 8.18 9.29 -0.18
CA GLU A 84 9.28 9.15 -1.15
C GLU A 84 9.18 7.80 -1.91
N ALA A 85 7.96 7.36 -2.21
CA ALA A 85 7.68 6.04 -2.79
C ALA A 85 7.20 6.16 -4.25
N LEU A 86 7.56 5.17 -5.06
CA LEU A 86 7.11 5.02 -6.44
C LEU A 86 6.23 3.78 -6.54
N VAL A 87 4.99 3.93 -7.02
CA VAL A 87 4.05 2.81 -7.20
C VAL A 87 3.47 2.83 -8.61
N ASP A 88 3.77 1.82 -9.42
CA ASP A 88 3.28 1.78 -10.80
C ASP A 88 1.74 1.53 -10.84
N SER A 89 1.23 0.72 -9.92
CA SER A 89 -0.18 0.34 -9.89
C SER A 89 -0.69 0.12 -8.46
N LEU A 90 -1.73 0.86 -8.07
CA LEU A 90 -2.36 0.78 -6.75
C LEU A 90 -3.88 0.46 -6.86
N PRO A 91 -4.27 -0.79 -7.20
CA PRO A 91 -5.68 -1.15 -7.26
C PRO A 91 -6.25 -1.47 -5.87
N LEU A 92 -7.34 -0.80 -5.52
CA LEU A 92 -8.17 -1.07 -4.35
C LEU A 92 -9.52 -1.64 -4.83
N THR A 93 -9.79 -2.91 -4.51
CA THR A 93 -11.03 -3.60 -4.87
C THR A 93 -11.73 -4.11 -3.62
N ASP A 94 -12.98 -3.69 -3.40
CA ASP A 94 -13.73 -4.04 -2.19
C ASP A 94 -12.93 -3.73 -0.90
N ALA A 95 -12.15 -2.64 -0.92
CA ALA A 95 -11.20 -2.29 0.13
C ALA A 95 -11.64 -1.03 0.90
N GLU A 96 -11.36 -0.99 2.20
CA GLU A 96 -11.59 0.18 3.04
C GLU A 96 -10.25 0.69 3.61
N VAL A 97 -9.99 1.99 3.46
CA VAL A 97 -8.78 2.64 3.96
C VAL A 97 -9.16 3.86 4.78
N ASP A 98 -8.91 3.83 6.10
CA ASP A 98 -9.27 4.96 6.97
C ASP A 98 -8.42 6.20 6.66
N SER A 99 -7.12 6.01 6.43
CA SER A 99 -6.20 7.08 6.10
C SER A 99 -5.20 6.68 5.02
N LEU A 100 -5.27 7.37 3.88
CA LEU A 100 -4.31 7.26 2.78
C LEU A 100 -3.53 8.57 2.66
N ALA A 101 -2.21 8.48 2.86
CA ALA A 101 -1.32 9.63 2.78
C ALA A 101 -0.19 9.39 1.77
N LEU A 102 -0.08 10.27 0.78
CA LEU A 102 1.01 10.30 -0.19
C LEU A 102 1.83 11.57 0.06
N THR A 103 3.11 11.40 0.38
CA THR A 103 4.07 12.49 0.65
C THR A 103 5.28 12.29 -0.24
N GLU A 104 5.54 13.23 -1.16
CA GLU A 104 6.65 13.10 -2.12
C GLU A 104 6.60 11.75 -2.87
N ALA A 105 5.39 11.25 -3.15
CA ALA A 105 5.17 9.94 -3.76
C ALA A 105 4.57 10.07 -5.16
N GLU A 106 4.93 9.14 -6.04
CA GLU A 106 4.42 9.06 -7.41
C GLU A 106 3.64 7.76 -7.59
N VAL A 107 2.41 7.87 -8.12
CA VAL A 107 1.55 6.73 -8.45
C VAL A 107 1.11 6.82 -9.91
N ASP A 108 1.54 5.88 -10.74
CA ASP A 108 1.24 5.92 -12.18
C ASP A 108 -0.24 5.59 -12.45
N SER A 109 -0.78 4.58 -11.76
CA SER A 109 -2.16 4.14 -11.92
C SER A 109 -2.82 3.80 -10.59
N ASP A 110 -3.72 4.66 -10.14
CA ASP A 110 -4.58 4.43 -8.98
C ASP A 110 -6.00 4.04 -9.43
N ALA A 111 -6.52 2.94 -8.90
CA ALA A 111 -7.80 2.38 -9.32
C ALA A 111 -8.63 1.91 -8.12
N LEU A 112 -9.71 2.63 -7.83
CA LEU A 112 -10.65 2.29 -6.76
C LEU A 112 -11.92 1.69 -7.36
N THR A 113 -12.21 0.44 -7.00
CA THR A 113 -13.43 -0.29 -7.39
C THR A 113 -14.14 -0.78 -6.13
N ASP A 114 -15.37 -0.31 -5.90
CA ASP A 114 -16.13 -0.63 -4.69
C ASP A 114 -15.31 -0.36 -3.40
N ALA A 115 -14.49 0.70 -3.43
CA ALA A 115 -13.55 1.03 -2.36
C ALA A 115 -13.93 2.32 -1.61
N LEU A 116 -13.64 2.35 -0.32
CA LEU A 116 -13.89 3.48 0.58
C LEU A 116 -12.56 4.03 1.12
N VAL A 117 -12.35 5.34 1.02
CA VAL A 117 -11.22 6.04 1.64
C VAL A 117 -11.72 7.18 2.51
N ASP A 118 -11.59 7.07 3.83
CA ASP A 118 -12.14 8.08 4.74
C ASP A 118 -11.37 9.41 4.64
N SER A 119 -10.03 9.32 4.58
CA SER A 119 -9.15 10.49 4.48
C SER A 119 -8.02 10.26 3.48
N LEU A 120 -8.04 11.03 2.38
CA LEU A 120 -6.97 11.11 1.40
C LEU A 120 -6.18 12.41 1.56
N ALA A 121 -4.88 12.30 1.80
CA ALA A 121 -3.96 13.42 1.89
C ALA A 121 -2.83 13.28 0.86
N LEU A 122 -2.69 14.28 0.00
CA LEU A 122 -1.64 14.36 -1.02
C LEU A 122 -0.75 15.58 -0.73
N THR A 123 0.54 15.35 -0.48
CA THR A 123 1.54 16.39 -0.22
C THR A 123 2.71 16.19 -1.17
N GLU A 124 2.92 17.12 -2.10
CA GLU A 124 3.99 16.99 -3.12
C GLU A 124 3.93 15.64 -3.85
N ALA A 125 2.72 15.09 -4.02
CA ALA A 125 2.46 13.79 -4.62
C ALA A 125 1.91 13.94 -6.04
N LEU A 126 2.21 12.96 -6.88
CA LEU A 126 1.76 12.90 -8.28
C LEU A 126 0.95 11.63 -8.50
N VAL A 127 -0.28 11.76 -9.03
CA VAL A 127 -1.10 10.62 -9.44
C VAL A 127 -1.47 10.74 -10.92
N ASP A 128 -0.81 9.94 -11.76
CA ASP A 128 -0.81 10.11 -13.21
C ASP A 128 -2.16 9.69 -13.85
N SER A 129 -2.75 8.63 -13.33
CA SER A 129 -4.09 8.18 -13.71
C SER A 129 -4.91 7.70 -12.51
N LEU A 130 -6.15 8.18 -12.43
CA LEU A 130 -7.09 7.83 -11.37
C LEU A 130 -8.39 7.29 -11.98
N ALA A 131 -8.74 6.05 -11.66
CA ALA A 131 -10.00 5.40 -12.05
C ALA A 131 -10.88 5.13 -10.82
N LEU A 132 -12.12 5.63 -10.84
CA LEU A 132 -13.07 5.47 -9.74
C LEU A 132 -14.34 4.76 -10.25
N THR A 133 -14.64 3.58 -9.70
CA THR A 133 -15.85 2.81 -9.96
C THR A 133 -16.52 2.48 -8.64
N GLU A 134 -17.69 3.05 -8.37
CA GLU A 134 -18.41 2.81 -7.09
C GLU A 134 -17.53 3.08 -5.86
N ALA A 135 -16.62 4.05 -5.98
CA ALA A 135 -15.68 4.44 -4.94
C ALA A 135 -16.10 5.74 -4.24
N GLU A 136 -15.82 5.84 -2.94
CA GLU A 136 -16.07 7.03 -2.13
C GLU A 136 -14.80 7.51 -1.43
N VAL A 137 -14.59 8.83 -1.42
CA VAL A 137 -13.54 9.49 -0.65
C VAL A 137 -14.18 10.58 0.20
N ASP A 138 -14.17 10.40 1.52
CA ASP A 138 -14.94 11.26 2.44
C ASP A 138 -14.27 12.62 2.69
N SER A 139 -12.94 12.61 2.84
CA SER A 139 -12.15 13.82 3.02
C SER A 139 -10.91 13.82 2.14
N LEU A 140 -10.63 14.98 1.53
CA LEU A 140 -9.52 15.18 0.60
C LEU A 140 -8.72 16.43 1.01
N ALA A 141 -7.42 16.26 1.19
CA ALA A 141 -6.45 17.33 1.43
C ALA A 141 -5.36 17.30 0.35
N LEU A 142 -5.14 18.44 -0.32
CA LEU A 142 -4.13 18.59 -1.37
C LEU A 142 -3.17 19.73 -1.00
N THR A 143 -1.88 19.43 -0.96
CA THR A 143 -0.80 20.41 -0.73
C THR A 143 0.26 20.20 -1.79
N ASP A 144 0.37 21.12 -2.75
CA ASP A 144 1.37 21.06 -3.83
C ASP A 144 1.38 19.70 -4.60
N ALA A 145 0.21 19.04 -4.68
CA ALA A 145 0.01 17.78 -5.39
C ALA A 145 -0.43 18.00 -6.84
N GLU A 146 0.00 17.12 -7.74
CA GLU A 146 -0.26 17.16 -9.20
C GLU A 146 -1.09 15.98 -9.70
#